data_AF-A0A6P8DTT8-F1
#
_entry.id   AF-A0A6P8DTT8-F1
#
_cell.length_a   1.000
_cell.length_b   1.000
_cell.length_c   1.000
_cell.angle_alpha   90.00
_cell.angle_beta   90.00
_cell.angle_gamma   90.00
#
_symmetry.space_group_name_H-M   'P 1'
#
loop_
_entity.id
_entity.type
_entity.pdbx_description
1 polymer ?
#
loop_
_entity_poly.entity_id
_entity_poly.type
_entity_poly.pdbx_seq_one_letter_code
_entity_poly.pdbx_strand_id
1 'polypeptide(L)'
;MLEDKFSEVSASLLSAYDSGELLGALDEGHSGWQKWVKGFSKSLKRKGKSLFMPLRVLLMGKLHGPGMGPSILLLYKAGKSGVAAAEVGFITLDERFNMLRQLDWDSLNQDQPQPEPAASLSS
;
A
#
# COMPACT_ATOMS: atom_id res chain seq x y z
N MET A 1 11.61 -7.24 7.00
CA MET A 1 10.55 -7.27 8.00
C MET A 1 9.43 -6.34 7.55
N LEU A 2 8.40 -6.90 6.87
CA LEU A 2 7.16 -6.17 6.50
C LEU A 2 6.24 -6.02 7.74
N GLU A 3 6.73 -6.46 8.90
CA GLU A 3 5.92 -6.97 10.00
C GLU A 3 5.40 -5.90 10.97
N ASP A 4 5.96 -4.69 11.00
CA ASP A 4 5.44 -3.68 11.93
C ASP A 4 4.24 -2.92 11.35
N LYS A 5 3.04 -3.36 11.74
CA LYS A 5 1.74 -2.69 11.52
C LYS A 5 1.40 -2.43 10.05
N PHE A 6 1.53 -3.47 9.23
CA PHE A 6 1.02 -3.50 7.85
C PHE A 6 -0.48 -3.15 7.79
N SER A 7 -1.25 -3.63 8.77
CA SER A 7 -2.66 -3.34 8.97
C SER A 7 -2.95 -1.83 9.19
N GLU A 8 -2.12 -1.12 9.96
CA GLU A 8 -2.24 0.33 10.18
C GLU A 8 -2.07 1.12 8.87
N VAL A 9 -1.08 0.74 8.05
CA VAL A 9 -0.84 1.35 6.75
C VAL A 9 -2.01 1.06 5.80
N SER A 10 -2.54 -0.17 5.83
CA SER A 10 -3.72 -0.56 5.05
C SER A 10 -4.96 0.24 5.44
N ALA A 11 -5.28 0.34 6.73
CA ALA A 11 -6.42 1.10 7.23
C ALA A 11 -6.33 2.60 6.84
N SER A 12 -5.15 3.20 6.99
CA SER A 12 -4.95 4.60 6.61
C SER A 12 -5.02 4.81 5.09
N LEU A 13 -4.53 3.84 4.30
CA LEU A 13 -4.63 3.88 2.84
C LEU A 13 -6.07 3.77 2.37
N LEU A 14 -6.85 2.83 2.94
CA LEU A 14 -8.28 2.68 2.69
C LEU A 14 -9.03 3.99 3.00
N SER A 15 -8.78 4.58 4.17
CA SER A 15 -9.39 5.86 4.55
C SER A 15 -9.04 7.00 3.58
N ALA A 16 -7.80 7.08 3.08
CA ALA A 16 -7.38 8.10 2.12
C ALA A 16 -8.01 7.90 0.73
N TYR A 17 -8.33 6.67 0.37
CA TYR A 17 -9.04 6.37 -0.87
C TYR A 17 -10.54 6.65 -0.74
N ASP A 18 -11.17 6.23 0.36
CA ASP A 18 -12.60 6.43 0.64
C ASP A 18 -12.97 7.92 0.75
N SER A 19 -12.06 8.75 1.27
CA SER A 19 -12.25 10.20 1.33
C SER A 19 -12.02 10.91 -0.01
N GLY A 20 -11.52 10.21 -1.02
CA GLY A 20 -11.09 10.79 -2.30
C GLY A 20 -9.76 11.55 -2.25
N GLU A 21 -9.09 11.64 -1.09
CA GLU A 21 -7.80 12.34 -0.94
C GLU A 21 -6.73 11.76 -1.89
N LEU A 22 -6.61 10.43 -1.93
CA LEU A 22 -5.66 9.75 -2.81
C LEU A 22 -6.02 9.96 -4.28
N LEU A 23 -7.30 9.87 -4.65
CA LEU A 23 -7.73 10.04 -6.04
C LEU A 23 -7.48 11.47 -6.53
N GLY A 24 -7.80 12.48 -5.72
CA GLY A 24 -7.50 13.88 -6.02
C GLY A 24 -6.00 14.11 -6.21
N ALA A 25 -5.15 13.51 -5.37
CA ALA A 25 -3.71 13.58 -5.53
C ALA A 25 -3.20 12.91 -6.82
N LEU A 26 -3.84 11.83 -7.27
CA LEU A 26 -3.50 11.16 -8.53
C LEU A 26 -3.99 11.95 -9.76
N ASP A 27 -5.12 12.64 -9.67
CA ASP A 27 -5.60 13.57 -10.70
C ASP A 27 -4.65 14.77 -10.89
N GLU A 28 -4.03 15.25 -9.80
CA GLU A 28 -2.95 16.26 -9.84
C GLU A 28 -1.60 15.72 -10.38
N GLY A 29 -1.51 14.44 -10.74
CA GLY A 29 -0.33 13.86 -11.36
C GLY A 29 0.87 13.72 -10.41
N HIS A 30 2.08 13.93 -10.94
CA HIS A 30 3.32 13.66 -10.21
C HIS A 30 3.46 14.52 -8.94
N SER A 31 3.14 15.81 -9.03
CA SER A 31 3.21 16.74 -7.89
C SER A 31 2.19 16.41 -6.81
N GLY A 32 0.96 16.06 -7.21
CA GLY A 32 -0.10 15.65 -6.29
C GLY A 32 0.30 14.40 -5.52
N TRP A 33 0.77 13.37 -6.24
CA TRP A 33 1.32 12.16 -5.63
C TRP A 33 2.44 12.44 -4.62
N GLN A 34 3.44 13.26 -4.99
CA GLN A 34 4.55 13.59 -4.10
C GLN A 34 4.07 14.32 -2.83
N LYS A 35 3.15 15.27 -2.98
CA LYS A 35 2.54 16.01 -1.87
C LYS A 35 1.75 15.07 -0.95
N TRP A 36 0.94 14.20 -1.53
CA TRP A 36 0.16 13.21 -0.79
C TRP A 36 1.04 12.24 -0.01
N VAL A 37 2.03 11.60 -0.65
CA VAL A 37 2.96 10.69 0.05
C VAL A 37 3.67 11.40 1.20
N LYS A 38 4.05 12.67 1.01
CA LYS A 38 4.65 13.48 2.09
C LYS A 38 3.68 13.70 3.24
N GLY A 39 2.40 13.99 2.98
CA GLY A 39 1.36 14.11 4.01
C GLY A 39 1.09 12.78 4.71
N PHE A 40 0.88 11.72 3.92
CA PHE A 40 0.61 10.36 4.38
C PHE A 40 1.73 9.85 5.31
N SER A 41 2.99 10.02 4.91
CA SER A 41 4.16 9.66 5.74
C SER A 41 4.19 10.35 7.10
N LYS A 42 3.75 11.62 7.16
CA LYS A 42 3.66 12.39 8.40
C LYS A 42 2.52 11.89 9.29
N SER A 43 1.36 11.61 8.71
CA SER A 43 0.20 11.11 9.46
C SER A 43 0.50 9.80 10.18
N LEU A 44 1.22 8.90 9.51
CA LEU A 44 1.63 7.60 10.02
C LEU A 44 2.92 7.64 10.85
N LYS A 45 3.63 8.77 10.89
CA LYS A 45 4.97 8.90 11.49
C LYS A 45 5.96 7.83 10.97
N ARG A 46 5.90 7.50 9.67
CA ARG A 46 6.71 6.46 9.01
C ARG A 46 7.45 7.02 7.80
N LYS A 47 8.63 6.49 7.47
CA LYS A 47 9.46 6.94 6.34
C LYS A 47 10.32 5.83 5.74
N GLY A 48 10.81 6.02 4.53
CA GLY A 48 11.72 5.07 3.88
C GLY A 48 11.08 3.68 3.74
N LYS A 49 11.86 2.61 3.96
CA LYS A 49 11.39 1.23 3.77
C LYS A 49 10.15 0.89 4.61
N SER A 50 10.03 1.41 5.83
CA SER A 50 8.89 1.11 6.72
C SER A 50 7.55 1.70 6.29
N LEU A 51 7.55 2.64 5.33
CA LEU A 51 6.36 3.16 4.66
C LEU A 51 6.24 2.64 3.23
N PHE A 52 7.32 2.73 2.47
CA PHE A 52 7.28 2.49 1.03
C PHE A 52 7.16 1.01 0.69
N MET A 53 7.74 0.09 1.47
CA MET A 53 7.53 -1.35 1.24
C MET A 53 6.07 -1.77 1.47
N PRO A 54 5.43 -1.46 2.61
CA PRO A 54 4.05 -1.84 2.81
C PRO A 54 3.09 -1.15 1.84
N LEU A 55 3.24 0.15 1.62
CA LEU A 55 2.42 0.90 0.65
C LEU A 55 2.55 0.34 -0.77
N ARG A 56 3.75 -0.08 -1.16
CA ARG A 56 4.01 -0.73 -2.44
C ARG A 56 3.29 -2.08 -2.56
N VAL A 57 3.37 -2.93 -1.55
CA VAL A 57 2.66 -4.21 -1.57
C VAL A 57 1.16 -3.98 -1.63
N LEU A 58 0.63 -3.02 -0.86
CA LEU A 58 -0.79 -2.68 -0.86
C LEU A 58 -1.28 -2.16 -2.21
N LEU A 59 -0.53 -1.31 -2.89
CA LEU A 59 -0.93 -0.74 -4.19
C LEU A 59 -0.63 -1.63 -5.40
N MET A 60 0.47 -2.38 -5.37
CA MET A 60 1.02 -3.06 -6.56
C MET A 60 1.22 -4.57 -6.38
N GLY A 61 0.94 -5.13 -5.20
CA GLY A 61 1.01 -6.57 -4.93
C GLY A 61 2.41 -7.18 -4.91
N LYS A 62 3.49 -6.39 -5.03
CA LYS A 62 4.88 -6.88 -5.07
C LYS A 62 5.82 -6.01 -4.25
N LEU A 63 6.74 -6.61 -3.51
CA LEU A 63 7.75 -5.93 -2.67
C LEU A 63 8.74 -5.05 -3.45
N HIS A 64 8.98 -5.37 -4.72
CA HIS A 64 9.97 -4.71 -5.57
C HIS A 64 9.42 -4.42 -6.97
N GLY A 65 10.14 -3.61 -7.75
CA GLY A 65 9.81 -3.27 -9.14
C GLY A 65 9.98 -1.78 -9.43
N PRO A 66 9.31 -1.25 -10.48
CA PRO A 66 9.55 0.11 -10.98
C PRO A 66 9.14 1.19 -9.97
N GLY A 67 9.58 2.44 -10.20
CA GLY A 67 9.29 3.57 -9.33
C GLY A 67 7.79 3.71 -9.02
N MET A 68 7.43 3.79 -7.74
CA MET A 68 6.03 3.73 -7.29
C MET A 68 5.18 4.88 -7.84
N GLY A 69 5.68 6.11 -7.83
CA GLY A 69 4.95 7.28 -8.32
C GLY A 69 4.56 7.19 -9.79
N PRO A 70 5.50 6.97 -10.72
CA PRO A 70 5.16 6.74 -12.13
C PRO A 70 4.23 5.53 -12.33
N SER A 71 4.45 4.44 -11.59
CA SER A 71 3.64 3.22 -11.72
C SER A 71 2.19 3.44 -11.30
N ILE A 72 1.94 4.05 -10.14
CA ILE A 72 0.58 4.28 -9.64
C ILE A 72 -0.19 5.27 -10.54
N LEU A 73 0.49 6.29 -11.06
CA LEU A 73 -0.11 7.23 -12.01
C LEU A 73 -0.47 6.57 -13.34
N LEU A 74 0.39 5.67 -13.83
CA LEU A 74 0.10 4.92 -15.05
C LEU A 74 -1.10 4.00 -14.85
N LEU A 75 -1.13 3.22 -13.75
CA LEU A 75 -2.23 2.32 -13.42
C LEU A 75 -3.55 3.08 -13.25
N TYR A 76 -3.52 4.21 -12.52
CA TYR A 76 -4.70 5.06 -12.34
C TYR A 76 -5.26 5.57 -13.66
N LYS A 77 -4.39 6.12 -14.53
CA LYS A 77 -4.80 6.61 -15.84
C LYS A 77 -5.33 5.50 -16.74
N ALA A 78 -4.68 4.33 -16.74
CA ALA A 78 -5.12 3.18 -17.54
C ALA A 78 -6.49 2.66 -17.10
N GLY A 79 -6.76 2.61 -15.78
CA GLY A 79 -8.08 2.26 -15.26
C GLY A 79 -9.14 3.28 -15.61
N LYS A 80 -8.84 4.58 -15.50
CA LYS A 80 -9.79 5.67 -15.79
C LYS A 80 -10.11 5.80 -17.27
N SER A 81 -9.17 5.48 -18.16
CA SER A 81 -9.37 5.58 -19.61
C SER A 81 -10.01 4.36 -20.25
N GLY A 82 -10.09 3.22 -19.55
CA GLY A 82 -10.54 1.96 -20.12
C GLY A 82 -9.65 1.45 -21.25
N VAL A 83 -8.40 1.93 -21.36
CA VAL A 83 -7.47 1.55 -22.44
C VAL A 83 -6.99 0.10 -22.31
N ALA A 84 -7.06 -0.46 -21.10
CA ALA A 84 -6.74 -1.86 -20.88
C ALA A 84 -7.94 -2.74 -21.29
N ALA A 85 -7.71 -3.69 -22.20
CA ALA A 85 -8.72 -4.67 -22.55
C ALA A 85 -9.12 -5.51 -21.33
N ALA A 86 -10.41 -5.75 -21.11
CA ALA A 86 -10.88 -6.59 -20.01
C ALA A 86 -10.24 -7.99 -20.02
N GLU A 87 -9.89 -8.48 -21.22
CA GLU A 87 -9.26 -9.77 -21.47
C GLU A 87 -7.83 -9.90 -20.92
N VAL A 88 -7.14 -8.80 -20.64
CA VAL A 88 -5.75 -8.84 -20.13
C VAL A 88 -5.66 -8.95 -18.61
N GLY A 89 -6.80 -9.10 -17.91
CA GLY A 89 -6.82 -9.26 -16.46
C GLY A 89 -6.29 -8.03 -15.71
N PHE A 90 -6.47 -6.84 -16.28
CA PHE A 90 -6.04 -5.59 -15.65
C PHE A 90 -6.89 -5.28 -14.43
N ILE A 91 -6.26 -5.14 -13.27
CA ILE A 91 -6.92 -4.77 -12.02
C ILE A 91 -6.83 -3.25 -11.85
N THR A 92 -7.98 -2.60 -11.89
CA THR A 92 -8.16 -1.18 -11.59
C THR A 92 -7.84 -0.87 -10.12
N LEU A 93 -7.67 0.42 -9.79
CA LEU A 93 -7.54 0.79 -8.38
C LEU A 93 -8.81 0.47 -7.59
N ASP A 94 -9.98 0.63 -8.17
CA ASP A 94 -11.25 0.37 -7.47
C ASP A 94 -11.37 -1.12 -7.09
N GLU A 95 -11.04 -2.02 -8.02
CA GLU A 95 -10.96 -3.46 -7.75
C GLU A 95 -9.88 -3.77 -6.71
N ARG A 96 -8.71 -3.14 -6.83
CA ARG A 96 -7.61 -3.33 -5.86
C ARG A 96 -8.04 -2.94 -4.44
N PHE A 97 -8.71 -1.81 -4.27
CA PHE A 97 -9.20 -1.35 -2.98
C PHE A 97 -10.34 -2.23 -2.45
N ASN A 98 -11.22 -2.73 -3.33
CA ASN A 98 -12.21 -3.76 -2.97
C ASN A 98 -11.56 -5.03 -2.43
N MET A 99 -10.50 -5.52 -3.08
CA MET A 99 -9.75 -6.68 -2.58
C MET A 99 -9.15 -6.43 -1.19
N LEU A 100 -8.56 -5.25 -0.96
CA LEU A 100 -7.97 -4.89 0.35
C LEU A 100 -9.01 -4.87 1.48
N ARG A 101 -10.27 -4.51 1.19
CA ARG A 101 -11.38 -4.54 2.16
C ARG A 101 -11.80 -5.96 2.55
N GLN A 102 -11.58 -6.93 1.67
CA GLN A 102 -11.97 -8.33 1.90
C GLN A 102 -10.90 -9.15 2.62
N LEU A 103 -9.71 -8.59 2.84
CA LEU A 103 -8.64 -9.28 3.55
C LEU A 103 -8.95 -9.37 5.04
N ASP A 104 -8.78 -10.57 5.59
CA ASP A 104 -8.75 -10.80 7.03
C ASP A 104 -7.41 -10.34 7.60
N TRP A 105 -7.38 -9.08 8.01
CA TRP A 105 -6.19 -8.46 8.58
C TRP A 105 -5.79 -9.06 9.94
N ASP A 106 -6.73 -9.65 10.67
CA ASP A 106 -6.48 -10.23 11.99
C ASP A 106 -5.76 -11.57 11.85
N SER A 107 -6.16 -12.41 10.88
CA SER A 107 -5.47 -13.66 10.55
C SER A 107 -4.01 -13.43 10.12
N LEU A 108 -3.73 -12.35 9.39
CA LEU A 108 -2.38 -12.03 8.91
C LEU A 108 -1.42 -11.60 10.05
N ASN A 109 -1.95 -11.11 11.18
CA ASN A 109 -1.14 -10.71 12.33
C ASN A 109 -0.82 -11.89 13.27
N GLN A 110 -1.57 -13.01 13.20
CA GLN A 110 -1.41 -14.15 14.10
C GLN A 110 -0.36 -15.17 13.66
N ASP A 111 -0.02 -15.24 12.36
CA ASP A 111 0.96 -16.19 11.80
C ASP A 111 2.43 -15.82 12.10
N GLN A 112 2.70 -14.90 13.03
CA GLN A 112 4.07 -14.60 13.44
C GLN A 112 4.60 -15.64 14.44
N PRO A 113 5.72 -16.34 14.13
CA PRO A 113 6.42 -17.13 15.12
C PRO A 113 6.81 -16.20 16.29
N GLN A 114 6.38 -16.56 17.51
CA GLN A 114 6.89 -15.92 18.72
C GLN A 114 8.42 -16.11 18.74
N PRO A 115 9.22 -15.06 19.01
CA PRO A 115 10.66 -15.23 19.17
C PRO A 115 10.90 -16.22 20.32
N GLU A 116 11.63 -17.30 20.04
CA GLU A 116 12.02 -18.27 21.05
C GLU A 116 12.73 -17.55 22.22
N PRO A 117 12.43 -17.89 23.49
CA PRO A 117 13.13 -17.30 24.62
C PRO A 117 14.62 -17.61 24.49
N ALA A 118 15.46 -16.58 24.42
CA ALA A 118 16.90 -16.73 24.49
C ALA A 118 17.24 -17.43 25.82
N ALA A 119 17.72 -18.67 25.74
CA ALA A 119 18.23 -19.39 26.89
C ALA A 119 19.38 -18.59 27.49
N SER A 120 19.16 -18.09 28.70
CA SER A 120 20.17 -17.44 29.54
C SER A 120 21.28 -18.47 29.82
N LEU A 121 22.36 -18.46 29.05
CA LEU A 121 23.58 -19.17 29.41
C LEU A 121 24.31 -18.34 30.45
N SER A 122 24.04 -18.64 31.72
CA SER A 122 24.93 -18.30 32.83
C SER A 122 26.13 -19.24 32.80
N SER A 123 27.34 -18.69 32.71
CA SER A 123 28.60 -19.25 33.20
C SER A 123 29.56 -18.12 33.50
#